data_AF-A0AAX2EYH3-F1
#
_entry.id   AF-A0AAX2EYH3-F1
#
_cell.length_a   1.000
_cell.length_b   1.000
_cell.length_c   1.000
_cell.angle_alpha   90.00
_cell.angle_beta   90.00
_cell.angle_gamma   90.00
#
_symmetry.space_group_name_H-M   'P 1'
#
loop_
_entity.id
_entity.type
_entity.pdbx_description
1 polymer ?
#
loop_
_entity_poly.entity_id
_entity_poly.type
_entity_poly.pdbx_seq_one_letter_code
_entity_poly.pdbx_strand_id
1 'polypeptide(L)'
;MARRTKQDAEETREHILDAAEQCFRDSGIYRTTLQMIAIKAGCTRGAIYWHFREKNDLFKQVIERTPLLLFTEVEDLVMRAESVIALRHCLLREIEYVKRNKHLQNVIEMTVFRCEYPDEVNDHDILVGNKMDKLFVMIDSVLSEAQKNGRIHADISTTILSSMIFYVFMGALRSIVMMPNDTLLYRYSQSALDFAFDMAIGNKAVCNEK
;
A
#
# COMPACT_ATOMS: atom_id res chain seq x y z
N MET A 1 -24.21 -33.41 -10.21
CA MET A 1 -23.54 -33.35 -8.89
C MET A 1 -22.14 -32.73 -8.91
N ALA A 2 -21.48 -32.53 -10.07
CA ALA A 2 -20.10 -32.00 -10.14
C ALA A 2 -19.93 -30.47 -9.96
N ARG A 3 -21.01 -29.68 -9.94
CA ARG A 3 -20.95 -28.21 -9.82
C ARG A 3 -20.93 -27.70 -8.37
N ARG A 4 -21.50 -28.46 -7.42
CA ARG A 4 -21.48 -28.12 -5.98
C ARG A 4 -20.08 -28.25 -5.39
N THR A 5 -19.35 -29.33 -5.70
CA THR A 5 -18.02 -29.60 -5.11
C THR A 5 -16.93 -28.58 -5.46
N LYS A 6 -16.97 -27.94 -6.63
CA LYS A 6 -16.02 -26.87 -6.97
C LYS A 6 -16.32 -25.58 -6.23
N GLN A 7 -17.60 -25.25 -6.08
CA GLN A 7 -18.01 -24.05 -5.35
C GLN A 7 -17.70 -24.20 -3.85
N ASP A 8 -18.03 -25.35 -3.26
CA ASP A 8 -17.74 -25.65 -1.85
C ASP A 8 -16.23 -25.60 -1.55
N ALA A 9 -15.40 -26.04 -2.51
CA ALA A 9 -13.95 -25.95 -2.42
C ALA A 9 -13.45 -24.49 -2.48
N GLU A 10 -14.02 -23.66 -3.36
CA GLU A 10 -13.64 -22.25 -3.43
C GLU A 10 -14.07 -21.47 -2.18
N GLU A 11 -15.26 -21.73 -1.66
CA GLU A 11 -15.73 -21.13 -0.40
C GLU A 11 -14.81 -21.52 0.78
N THR A 12 -14.39 -22.79 0.85
CA THR A 12 -13.43 -23.26 1.86
C THR A 12 -12.08 -22.56 1.72
N ARG A 13 -11.61 -22.38 0.48
CA ARG A 13 -10.35 -21.70 0.17
C ARG A 13 -10.38 -20.24 0.64
N GLU A 14 -11.46 -19.51 0.36
CA GLU A 14 -11.63 -18.12 0.80
C GLU A 14 -11.70 -18.01 2.33
N HIS A 15 -12.40 -18.93 3.00
CA HIS A 15 -12.42 -18.98 4.47
C HIS A 15 -11.03 -19.22 5.08
N ILE A 16 -10.20 -20.06 4.45
CA ILE A 16 -8.81 -20.26 4.88
C ILE A 16 -8.00 -18.97 4.69
N LEU A 17 -8.19 -18.23 3.59
CA LEU A 17 -7.50 -16.96 3.34
C LEU A 17 -7.88 -15.88 4.36
N ASP A 18 -9.18 -15.75 4.69
CA ASP A 18 -9.65 -14.82 5.72
C ASP A 18 -9.06 -15.17 7.10
N ALA A 19 -9.06 -16.46 7.45
CA ALA A 19 -8.47 -16.95 8.69
C ALA A 19 -6.95 -16.70 8.74
N ALA A 20 -6.25 -16.92 7.63
CA ALA A 20 -4.82 -16.69 7.50
C ALA A 20 -4.48 -15.22 7.69
N GLU A 21 -5.18 -14.32 7.01
CA GLU A 21 -5.01 -12.86 7.16
C GLU A 21 -5.17 -12.41 8.62
N GLN A 22 -6.18 -12.94 9.32
CA GLN A 22 -6.37 -12.61 10.73
C GLN A 22 -5.23 -13.16 11.60
N CYS A 23 -4.81 -14.41 11.39
CA CYS A 23 -3.68 -14.98 12.13
C CYS A 23 -2.38 -14.21 11.90
N PHE A 24 -2.07 -13.85 10.66
CA PHE A 24 -0.87 -13.07 10.32
C PHE A 24 -0.90 -11.68 10.95
N ARG A 25 -2.05 -11.00 10.98
CA ARG A 25 -2.20 -9.73 11.69
C ARG A 25 -2.05 -9.87 13.20
N ASP A 26 -2.66 -10.89 13.81
CA ASP A 26 -2.69 -11.02 15.26
C ASP A 26 -1.33 -11.45 15.83
N SER A 27 -0.68 -12.40 15.16
CA SER A 27 0.51 -13.09 15.70
C SER A 27 1.80 -12.77 14.94
N GLY A 28 1.72 -12.09 13.81
CA GLY A 28 2.83 -11.96 12.87
C GLY A 28 3.01 -13.21 11.99
N ILE A 29 3.73 -13.06 10.88
CA ILE A 29 3.95 -14.10 9.87
C ILE A 29 4.84 -15.21 10.43
N TYR A 30 5.88 -14.85 11.18
CA TYR A 30 6.82 -15.83 11.74
C TYR A 30 6.16 -16.78 12.72
N ARG A 31 5.37 -16.26 13.65
CA ARG A 31 4.72 -17.06 14.72
C ARG A 31 3.47 -17.78 14.26
N THR A 32 2.87 -17.37 13.15
CA THR A 32 1.69 -18.04 12.60
C THR A 32 2.06 -19.41 12.04
N THR A 33 1.30 -20.44 12.44
CA THR A 33 1.42 -21.81 11.91
C THR A 33 0.19 -22.21 11.11
N LEU A 34 0.32 -23.14 10.16
CA LEU A 34 -0.84 -23.70 9.45
C LEU A 34 -1.87 -24.32 10.40
N GLN A 35 -1.44 -24.83 11.57
CA GLN A 35 -2.36 -25.34 12.58
C GLN A 35 -3.21 -24.23 13.21
N MET A 36 -2.63 -23.07 13.51
CA MET A 36 -3.38 -21.92 14.01
C MET A 36 -4.44 -21.47 13.01
N ILE A 37 -4.07 -21.44 11.72
CA ILE A 37 -4.98 -21.08 10.63
C ILE A 37 -6.10 -22.11 10.50
N ALA A 38 -5.81 -23.40 10.58
CA ALA A 38 -6.83 -24.46 10.50
C ALA A 38 -7.86 -24.34 11.62
N ILE A 39 -7.38 -24.10 12.85
CA ILE A 39 -8.25 -23.87 14.01
C ILE A 39 -9.13 -22.62 13.79
N LYS A 40 -8.53 -21.52 13.30
CA LYS A 40 -9.25 -20.27 13.03
C LYS A 40 -10.29 -20.41 11.91
N ALA A 41 -9.97 -21.19 10.87
CA ALA A 41 -10.84 -21.47 9.73
C ALA A 41 -11.92 -22.53 10.02
N GLY A 42 -11.87 -23.19 11.19
CA GLY A 42 -12.79 -24.28 11.51
C GLY A 42 -12.60 -25.53 10.65
N CYS A 43 -11.41 -25.75 10.10
CA CYS A 43 -11.10 -26.87 9.23
C CYS A 43 -9.95 -27.73 9.77
N THR A 44 -9.67 -28.86 9.12
CA THR A 44 -8.52 -29.69 9.48
C THR A 44 -7.25 -29.17 8.81
N ARG A 45 -6.09 -29.47 9.39
CA ARG A 45 -4.79 -29.16 8.75
C ARG A 45 -4.64 -29.82 7.37
N GLY A 46 -5.24 -31.00 7.18
CA GLY A 46 -5.28 -31.68 5.88
C GLY A 46 -6.08 -30.89 4.82
N ALA A 47 -7.15 -30.21 5.22
CA ALA A 47 -7.91 -29.33 4.31
C ALA A 47 -7.05 -28.14 3.84
N ILE A 48 -6.24 -27.55 4.73
CA ILE A 48 -5.29 -26.49 4.32
C ILE A 48 -4.29 -27.02 3.31
N TYR A 49 -3.66 -28.18 3.56
CA TYR A 49 -2.68 -28.77 2.64
C TYR A 49 -3.27 -29.12 1.26
N TRP A 50 -4.58 -29.32 1.17
CA TRP A 50 -5.25 -29.53 -0.11
C TRP A 50 -5.28 -28.24 -0.97
N HIS A 51 -5.40 -27.07 -0.34
CA HIS A 51 -5.48 -25.77 -1.02
C HIS A 51 -4.14 -25.05 -1.14
N PHE A 52 -3.25 -25.21 -0.16
CA PHE A 52 -2.02 -24.43 -0.02
C PHE A 52 -0.87 -25.35 0.37
N ARG A 53 0.25 -25.25 -0.36
CA ARG A 53 1.41 -26.13 -0.13
C ARG A 53 2.20 -25.69 1.11
N GLU A 54 2.35 -24.38 1.27
CA GLU A 54 3.23 -23.78 2.28
C GLU A 54 2.62 -22.49 2.84
N LYS A 55 3.10 -22.09 4.03
CA LYS A 55 2.69 -20.83 4.67
C LYS A 55 2.99 -19.60 3.79
N ASN A 56 4.09 -19.64 3.06
CA ASN A 56 4.54 -18.54 2.20
C ASN A 56 3.63 -18.36 0.99
N ASP A 57 3.20 -19.47 0.39
CA ASP A 57 2.21 -19.50 -0.70
C ASP A 57 0.86 -18.94 -0.21
N LEU A 58 0.41 -19.37 0.97
CA LEU A 58 -0.80 -18.83 1.59
C LEU A 58 -0.70 -17.32 1.87
N PHE A 59 0.45 -16.84 2.35
CA PHE A 59 0.68 -15.41 2.58
C PHE A 59 0.70 -14.60 1.27
N LYS A 60 1.36 -15.10 0.22
CA LYS A 60 1.34 -14.47 -1.12
C LYS A 60 -0.09 -14.34 -1.63
N GLN A 61 -0.87 -15.41 -1.54
CA GLN A 61 -2.26 -15.41 -1.98
C GLN A 61 -3.16 -14.49 -1.14
N VAL A 62 -2.89 -14.33 0.16
CA VAL A 62 -3.56 -13.30 0.99
C VAL A 62 -3.27 -11.92 0.43
N ILE A 63 -2.01 -11.58 0.15
CA ILE A 63 -1.64 -10.25 -0.39
C ILE A 63 -2.25 -10.01 -1.78
N GLU A 64 -2.28 -11.03 -2.63
CA GLU A 64 -2.75 -10.93 -4.02
C GLU A 64 -4.26 -10.71 -4.14
N ARG A 65 -5.05 -10.91 -3.07
CA ARG A 65 -6.49 -10.62 -3.06
C ARG A 65 -6.81 -9.14 -3.25
N THR A 66 -5.88 -8.22 -2.98
CA THR A 66 -6.03 -6.81 -3.34
C THR A 66 -4.77 -6.26 -3.99
N PRO A 67 -4.82 -5.89 -5.27
CA PRO A 67 -3.66 -5.32 -5.95
C PRO A 67 -3.30 -3.93 -5.38
N LEU A 68 -2.00 -3.69 -5.23
CA LEU A 68 -1.42 -2.39 -4.90
C LEU A 68 -1.30 -1.55 -6.18
N LEU A 69 -2.42 -0.93 -6.61
CA LEU A 69 -2.52 -0.21 -7.88
C LEU A 69 -1.69 1.08 -7.93
N LEU A 70 -1.42 1.70 -6.78
CA LEU A 70 -0.63 2.93 -6.68
C LEU A 70 0.65 2.90 -7.52
N PHE A 71 1.41 1.81 -7.44
CA PHE A 71 2.70 1.73 -8.13
C PHE A 71 2.53 1.77 -9.65
N THR A 72 1.56 1.04 -10.18
CA THR A 72 1.24 1.03 -11.61
C THR A 72 0.72 2.39 -12.05
N GLU A 73 -0.14 3.04 -11.26
CA GLU A 73 -0.63 4.38 -11.57
C GLU A 73 0.51 5.41 -11.61
N VAL A 74 1.39 5.41 -10.62
CA VAL A 74 2.52 6.36 -10.58
C VAL A 74 3.54 6.06 -11.70
N GLU A 75 3.76 4.79 -12.03
CA GLU A 75 4.61 4.40 -13.17
C GLU A 75 4.04 4.94 -14.48
N ASP A 76 2.73 4.85 -14.70
CA ASP A 76 2.05 5.43 -15.85
C ASP A 76 2.21 6.96 -15.91
N LEU A 77 2.11 7.65 -14.76
CA LEU A 77 2.34 9.10 -14.69
C LEU A 77 3.76 9.47 -15.12
N VAL A 78 4.76 8.70 -14.68
CA VAL A 78 6.16 8.88 -15.07
C VAL A 78 6.33 8.66 -16.58
N MET A 79 5.80 7.56 -17.12
CA MET A 79 5.93 7.25 -18.55
C MET A 79 5.27 8.30 -19.46
N ARG A 80 4.18 8.91 -19.00
CA ARG A 80 3.43 9.93 -19.74
C ARG A 80 3.91 11.36 -19.47
N ALA A 81 4.93 11.54 -18.63
CA ALA A 81 5.42 12.83 -18.16
C ALA A 81 4.28 13.75 -17.66
N GLU A 82 3.36 13.19 -16.88
CA GLU A 82 2.20 13.91 -16.38
C GLU A 82 2.57 14.99 -15.34
N SER A 83 1.59 15.84 -15.04
CA SER A 83 1.78 16.96 -14.13
C SER A 83 1.91 16.52 -12.66
N VAL A 84 2.55 17.38 -11.86
CA VAL A 84 2.60 17.26 -10.38
C VAL A 84 1.20 17.17 -9.77
N ILE A 85 0.20 17.81 -10.40
CA ILE A 85 -1.20 17.78 -9.98
C ILE A 85 -1.77 16.36 -10.13
N ALA A 86 -1.40 15.63 -11.18
CA ALA A 86 -1.83 14.25 -11.38
C ALA A 86 -1.24 13.33 -10.30
N LEU A 87 0.04 13.51 -9.96
CA LEU A 87 0.68 12.80 -8.85
C LEU A 87 -0.04 13.10 -7.51
N ARG A 88 -0.35 14.37 -7.23
CA ARG A 88 -1.13 14.77 -6.03
C ARG A 88 -2.45 14.02 -5.95
N HIS A 89 -3.24 14.03 -7.03
CA HIS A 89 -4.53 13.34 -7.07
C HIS A 89 -4.37 11.82 -6.89
N CYS A 90 -3.33 11.22 -7.48
CA CYS A 90 -3.03 9.80 -7.32
C CYS A 90 -2.76 9.44 -5.85
N LEU A 91 -1.88 10.17 -5.16
CA LEU A 91 -1.56 9.90 -3.75
C LEU A 91 -2.75 10.13 -2.81
N LEU A 92 -3.55 11.18 -3.03
CA LEU A 92 -4.75 11.45 -2.22
C LEU A 92 -5.84 10.39 -2.41
N ARG A 93 -6.03 9.92 -3.66
CA ARG A 93 -6.96 8.84 -3.98
C ARG A 93 -6.54 7.53 -3.32
N GLU A 94 -5.24 7.23 -3.30
CA GLU A 94 -4.74 6.04 -2.62
C GLU A 94 -5.01 6.08 -1.12
N ILE A 95 -4.80 7.24 -0.47
CA ILE A 95 -5.16 7.47 0.94
C ILE A 95 -6.64 7.15 1.19
N GLU A 96 -7.53 7.57 0.30
CA GLU A 96 -8.96 7.29 0.39
C GLU A 96 -9.29 5.81 0.13
N TYR A 97 -8.63 5.20 -0.85
CA TYR A 97 -8.81 3.78 -1.18
C TYR A 97 -8.39 2.88 -0.01
N VAL A 98 -7.23 3.13 0.58
CA VAL A 98 -6.73 2.43 1.78
C VAL A 98 -7.68 2.61 2.96
N LYS A 99 -8.22 3.82 3.17
CA LYS A 99 -9.21 4.05 4.24
C LYS A 99 -10.46 3.18 4.09
N ARG A 100 -10.94 2.97 2.86
CA ARG A 100 -12.18 2.24 2.58
C ARG A 100 -11.98 0.73 2.49
N ASN A 101 -10.76 0.26 2.21
CA ASN A 101 -10.46 -1.15 2.01
C ASN A 101 -9.75 -1.75 3.23
N LYS A 102 -10.49 -2.51 4.05
CA LYS A 102 -9.94 -3.09 5.28
C LYS A 102 -8.84 -4.12 5.00
N HIS A 103 -9.00 -4.95 3.98
CA HIS A 103 -7.99 -5.93 3.60
C HIS A 103 -6.69 -5.23 3.18
N LEU A 104 -6.78 -4.16 2.39
CA LEU A 104 -5.62 -3.37 2.00
C LEU A 104 -4.89 -2.74 3.20
N GLN A 105 -5.63 -2.25 4.21
CA GLN A 105 -4.99 -1.77 5.45
C GLN A 105 -4.16 -2.88 6.11
N ASN A 106 -4.70 -4.09 6.14
CA ASN A 106 -4.05 -5.24 6.75
C ASN A 106 -2.80 -5.65 5.96
N VAL A 107 -2.89 -5.68 4.64
CA VAL A 107 -1.75 -5.92 3.74
C VAL A 107 -0.66 -4.88 3.97
N ILE A 108 -1.00 -3.58 3.98
CA ILE A 108 -0.04 -2.49 4.24
C ILE A 108 0.55 -2.62 5.64
N GLU A 109 -0.25 -2.91 6.67
CA GLU A 109 0.25 -3.11 8.02
C GLU A 109 1.30 -4.21 8.09
N MET A 110 0.95 -5.40 7.57
CA MET A 110 1.81 -6.59 7.61
C MET A 110 3.09 -6.39 6.81
N THR A 111 2.99 -5.82 5.61
CA THR A 111 4.11 -5.78 4.66
C THR A 111 4.95 -4.51 4.75
N VAL A 112 4.34 -3.35 5.03
CA VAL A 112 5.03 -2.05 5.00
C VAL A 112 5.47 -1.62 6.40
N PHE A 113 4.63 -1.84 7.41
CA PHE A 113 4.85 -1.24 8.73
C PHE A 113 5.37 -2.20 9.81
N ARG A 114 5.14 -3.51 9.65
CA ARG A 114 5.74 -4.53 10.52
C ARG A 114 7.04 -5.11 9.98
N CYS A 115 7.30 -4.97 8.67
CA CYS A 115 8.49 -5.47 7.99
C CYS A 115 8.75 -6.97 8.25
N GLU A 116 7.69 -7.75 8.49
CA GLU A 116 7.82 -9.20 8.65
C GLU A 116 7.74 -9.85 7.27
N TYR A 117 8.76 -10.63 6.92
CA TYR A 117 8.81 -11.35 5.64
C TYR A 117 9.17 -12.81 5.92
N PRO A 118 8.58 -13.78 5.21
CA PRO A 118 9.00 -15.16 5.40
C PRO A 118 10.49 -15.35 5.07
N ASP A 119 11.21 -16.11 5.90
CA ASP A 119 12.67 -16.30 5.86
C ASP A 119 13.22 -16.82 4.51
N GLU A 120 12.36 -17.35 3.64
CA GLU A 120 12.73 -17.98 2.36
C GLU A 120 12.34 -17.15 1.12
N VAL A 121 11.79 -15.95 1.30
CA VAL A 121 11.61 -15.02 0.18
C VAL A 121 12.95 -14.33 -0.06
N ASN A 122 13.75 -14.92 -0.96
CA ASN A 122 14.96 -14.28 -1.50
C ASN A 122 14.67 -12.79 -1.78
N ASP A 123 15.61 -11.92 -1.42
CA ASP A 123 15.61 -10.44 -1.54
C ASP A 123 15.05 -9.86 -2.86
N HIS A 124 14.90 -10.66 -3.90
CA HIS A 124 14.35 -10.28 -5.19
C HIS A 124 12.80 -10.32 -5.29
N ASP A 125 12.10 -11.06 -4.42
CA ASP A 125 10.64 -11.23 -4.47
C ASP A 125 9.89 -10.42 -3.39
N ILE A 126 10.59 -9.56 -2.66
CA ILE A 126 9.98 -8.67 -1.67
C ILE A 126 9.22 -7.57 -2.41
N LEU A 127 7.97 -7.90 -2.74
CA LEU A 127 6.97 -7.10 -3.43
C LEU A 127 6.65 -5.76 -2.75
N VAL A 128 7.33 -5.36 -1.66
CA VAL A 128 6.99 -4.19 -0.84
C VAL A 128 8.21 -3.37 -0.42
N GLY A 129 9.30 -3.99 0.09
CA GLY A 129 10.56 -3.29 0.38
C GLY A 129 11.16 -2.61 -0.85
N ASN A 130 11.34 -3.37 -1.94
CA ASN A 130 11.75 -2.81 -3.25
C ASN A 130 10.72 -1.86 -3.86
N LYS A 131 9.44 -1.93 -3.45
CA LYS A 131 8.40 -1.07 -4.00
C LYS A 131 8.39 0.31 -3.37
N MET A 132 8.63 0.44 -2.07
CA MET A 132 8.64 1.75 -1.42
C MET A 132 9.80 2.63 -1.89
N ASP A 133 10.99 2.03 -2.08
CA ASP A 133 12.12 2.72 -2.72
C ASP A 133 11.77 3.13 -4.15
N LYS A 134 11.09 2.25 -4.92
CA LYS A 134 10.59 2.59 -6.26
C LYS A 134 9.59 3.74 -6.24
N LEU A 135 8.66 3.79 -5.28
CA LEU A 135 7.69 4.88 -5.19
C LEU A 135 8.38 6.22 -4.94
N PHE A 136 9.38 6.26 -4.05
CA PHE A 136 10.18 7.45 -3.85
C PHE A 136 10.86 7.89 -5.16
N VAL A 137 11.53 6.96 -5.85
CA VAL A 137 12.21 7.25 -7.14
C VAL A 137 11.24 7.76 -8.20
N MET A 138 10.03 7.20 -8.26
CA MET A 138 9.01 7.65 -9.21
C MET A 138 8.47 9.05 -8.87
N ILE A 139 8.20 9.32 -7.58
CA ILE A 139 7.83 10.67 -7.11
C ILE A 139 8.92 11.67 -7.51
N ASP A 140 10.18 11.34 -7.25
CA ASP A 140 11.31 12.21 -7.58
C ASP A 140 11.46 12.45 -9.08
N SER A 141 11.20 11.43 -9.89
CA SER A 141 11.21 11.55 -11.35
C SER A 141 10.15 12.54 -11.85
N VAL A 142 8.91 12.47 -11.34
CA VAL A 142 7.83 13.42 -11.71
C VAL A 142 8.19 14.85 -11.30
N LEU A 143 8.69 15.04 -10.07
CA LEU A 143 9.03 16.38 -9.56
C LEU A 143 10.24 16.97 -10.29
N SER A 144 11.27 16.17 -10.54
CA SER A 144 12.45 16.59 -11.30
C SER A 144 12.11 16.99 -12.73
N GLU A 145 11.23 16.24 -13.40
CA GLU A 145 10.76 16.60 -14.74
C GLU A 145 9.91 17.88 -14.72
N ALA A 146 9.05 18.06 -13.71
CA ALA A 146 8.27 19.29 -13.56
C ALA A 146 9.15 20.52 -13.31
N GLN A 147 10.23 20.39 -12.53
CA GLN A 147 11.18 21.47 -12.28
C GLN A 147 11.97 21.83 -13.56
N LYS A 148 12.45 20.84 -14.32
CA LYS A 148 13.10 21.09 -15.63
C LYS A 148 12.21 21.87 -16.59
N ASN A 149 10.90 21.61 -16.55
CA ASN A 149 9.90 22.29 -17.36
C ASN A 149 9.38 23.62 -16.77
N GLY A 150 10.00 24.12 -15.69
CA GLY A 150 9.63 25.40 -15.06
C GLY A 150 8.26 25.41 -14.36
N ARG A 151 7.71 24.23 -14.03
CA ARG A 151 6.40 24.08 -13.38
C ARG A 151 6.49 24.02 -11.84
N ILE A 152 7.70 23.86 -11.31
CA ILE A 152 8.05 23.89 -9.88
C ILE A 152 9.15 24.94 -9.71
N HIS A 153 9.23 25.56 -8.53
CA HIS A 153 10.28 26.52 -8.18
C HIS A 153 11.69 25.91 -8.35
N ALA A 154 12.60 26.59 -9.07
CA ALA A 154 13.96 26.10 -9.28
C ALA A 154 14.81 26.08 -8.00
N ASP A 155 14.48 26.96 -7.03
CA ASP A 155 15.25 27.12 -5.80
C ASP A 155 15.03 26.02 -4.75
N ILE A 156 14.08 25.11 -4.97
CA ILE A 156 13.81 23.99 -4.06
C ILE A 156 14.50 22.74 -4.60
N SER A 157 15.31 22.07 -3.77
CA SER A 157 15.85 20.75 -4.12
C SER A 157 14.71 19.75 -4.32
N THR A 158 14.60 19.17 -5.51
CA THR A 158 13.59 18.15 -5.83
C THR A 158 13.71 16.96 -4.90
N THR A 159 14.92 16.51 -4.58
CA THR A 159 15.14 15.40 -3.65
C THR A 159 14.56 15.66 -2.26
N ILE A 160 14.72 16.88 -1.72
CA ILE A 160 14.14 17.25 -0.41
C ILE A 160 12.62 17.27 -0.49
N LEU A 161 12.07 17.85 -1.56
CA LEU A 161 10.64 17.92 -1.80
C LEU A 161 10.01 16.52 -1.96
N SER A 162 10.65 15.65 -2.74
CA SER A 162 10.28 14.22 -2.90
C SER A 162 10.27 13.51 -1.57
N SER A 163 11.29 13.74 -0.73
CA SER A 163 11.41 13.13 0.60
C SER A 163 10.29 13.58 1.51
N MET A 164 9.99 14.88 1.52
CA MET A 164 8.89 15.43 2.31
C MET A 164 7.54 14.85 1.87
N ILE A 165 7.23 14.87 0.56
CA ILE A 165 5.97 14.32 0.03
C ILE A 165 5.85 12.84 0.37
N PHE A 166 6.92 12.06 0.16
CA PHE A 166 6.95 10.65 0.48
C PHE A 166 6.73 10.40 1.97
N TYR A 167 7.42 11.09 2.87
CA TYR A 167 7.27 10.88 4.31
C TYR A 167 5.89 11.32 4.84
N VAL A 168 5.33 12.41 4.31
CA VAL A 168 3.96 12.83 4.63
C VAL A 168 2.97 11.78 4.17
N PHE A 169 3.12 11.26 2.95
CA PHE A 169 2.27 10.19 2.42
C PHE A 169 2.38 8.89 3.25
N MET A 170 3.60 8.49 3.62
CA MET A 170 3.81 7.30 4.46
C MET A 170 3.25 7.48 5.87
N GLY A 171 3.39 8.67 6.45
CA GLY A 171 2.78 9.03 7.74
C GLY A 171 1.26 9.01 7.67
N ALA A 172 0.69 9.55 6.58
CA ALA A 172 -0.74 9.50 6.30
C ALA A 172 -1.26 8.06 6.24
N LEU A 173 -0.64 7.20 5.43
CA LEU A 173 -0.96 5.79 5.34
C LEU A 173 -0.86 5.09 6.70
N ARG A 174 0.22 5.34 7.45
CA ARG A 174 0.41 4.76 8.78
C ARG A 174 -0.72 5.16 9.73
N SER A 175 -1.11 6.43 9.75
CA SER A 175 -2.17 6.91 10.62
C SER A 175 -3.51 6.23 10.32
N ILE A 176 -3.86 6.06 9.04
CA ILE A 176 -5.12 5.46 8.60
C ILE A 176 -5.14 3.96 8.87
N VAL A 177 -4.00 3.28 8.70
CA VAL A 177 -3.88 1.85 8.95
C VAL A 177 -3.95 1.54 10.45
N MET A 178 -3.24 2.33 11.27
CA MET A 178 -3.15 2.09 12.73
C MET A 178 -4.35 2.66 13.50
N MET A 179 -4.99 3.71 13.01
CA MET A 179 -6.12 4.41 13.65
C MET A 179 -7.26 4.64 12.64
N PRO A 180 -7.85 3.58 12.04
CA PRO A 180 -8.81 3.71 10.93
C PRO A 180 -10.11 4.43 11.28
N ASN A 181 -10.46 4.48 12.57
CA ASN A 181 -11.67 5.16 13.05
C ASN A 181 -11.42 6.64 13.40
N ASP A 182 -10.18 7.11 13.37
CA ASP A 182 -9.85 8.50 13.66
C ASP A 182 -10.07 9.38 12.42
N THR A 183 -11.23 10.02 12.39
CA THR A 183 -11.60 10.90 11.27
C THR A 183 -10.79 12.20 11.22
N LEU A 184 -10.22 12.64 12.35
CA LEU A 184 -9.45 13.87 12.42
C LEU A 184 -8.05 13.66 11.85
N LEU A 185 -7.38 12.56 12.24
CA LEU A 185 -6.07 12.19 11.69
C LEU A 185 -6.12 11.96 10.18
N TYR A 186 -7.21 11.38 9.67
CA TYR A 186 -7.44 11.27 8.23
C TYR A 186 -7.47 12.64 7.54
N ARG A 187 -8.20 13.62 8.09
CA ARG A 187 -8.28 14.97 7.51
C ARG A 187 -6.93 15.68 7.55
N TYR A 188 -6.19 15.54 8.65
CA TYR A 188 -4.84 16.10 8.77
C TYR A 188 -3.86 15.46 7.79
N SER A 189 -3.99 14.16 7.55
CA SER A 189 -3.19 13.44 6.57
C SER A 189 -3.37 13.98 5.15
N GLN A 190 -4.63 14.20 4.73
CA GLN A 190 -4.93 14.81 3.42
C GLN A 190 -4.40 16.24 3.34
N SER A 191 -4.68 17.06 4.36
CA SER A 191 -4.27 18.47 4.40
C SER A 191 -2.74 18.64 4.40
N ALA A 192 -2.02 17.77 5.11
CA ALA A 192 -0.56 17.80 5.14
C ALA A 192 0.04 17.43 3.77
N LEU A 193 -0.54 16.43 3.09
CA LEU A 193 -0.09 16.04 1.75
C LEU A 193 -0.40 17.14 0.73
N ASP A 194 -1.60 17.72 0.78
CA ASP A 194 -2.00 18.87 -0.03
C ASP A 194 -1.00 20.03 0.14
N PHE A 195 -0.70 20.39 1.39
CA PHE A 195 0.25 21.45 1.71
C PHE A 195 1.66 21.15 1.16
N ALA A 196 2.12 19.89 1.25
CA ALA A 196 3.41 19.48 0.70
C ALA A 196 3.48 19.70 -0.83
N PHE A 197 2.39 19.44 -1.55
CA PHE A 197 2.30 19.73 -2.99
C PHE A 197 2.14 21.22 -3.30
N ASP A 198 1.43 21.98 -2.46
CA ASP A 198 1.29 23.43 -2.65
C ASP A 198 2.66 24.14 -2.54
N MET A 199 3.53 23.67 -1.64
CA MET A 199 4.92 24.13 -1.57
C MET A 199 5.73 23.82 -2.84
N ALA A 200 5.40 22.75 -3.57
CA ALA A 200 6.04 22.42 -4.85
C ALA A 200 5.62 23.36 -5.99
N ILE A 201 4.31 23.61 -6.11
CA ILE A 201 3.73 24.28 -7.29
C ILE A 201 3.87 25.81 -7.20
N GLY A 202 4.12 26.35 -6.01
CA GLY A 202 4.24 27.77 -5.77
C GLY A 202 2.87 28.44 -5.74
N ASN A 203 2.56 29.10 -4.62
CA ASN A 203 1.28 29.76 -4.43
C ASN A 203 1.24 31.05 -5.28
N LYS A 204 0.86 30.95 -6.57
CA LYS A 204 0.65 32.14 -7.44
C LYS A 204 -0.55 33.00 -7.00
N ALA A 205 -1.21 32.69 -5.89
CA ALA A 205 -2.48 33.30 -5.49
C ALA A 205 -2.42 34.35 -4.37
N VAL A 206 -1.26 34.82 -3.90
CA VAL A 206 -1.21 35.78 -2.75
C VAL A 206 -0.47 37.10 -3.02
N CYS A 207 0.08 37.34 -4.21
CA CYS A 207 0.83 38.58 -4.50
C CYS A 207 0.20 39.51 -5.55
N ASN A 208 -1.12 39.48 -5.75
CA ASN A 208 -1.84 40.55 -6.46
C ASN A 208 -2.85 41.20 -5.51
N GLU A 209 -2.36 41.96 -4.55
CA GLU A 209 -3.06 43.10 -3.95
C GLU A 209 -2.06 43.92 -3.13
N LYS A 210 -1.46 44.91 -3.79
CA LYS A 210 -1.11 46.23 -3.25
C LYS A 210 -0.70 47.16 -4.38
#